data_AF-A0A2D7BZV3-F1
#
_entry.id   AF-A0A2D7BZV3-F1
#
_cell.length_a   1.000
_cell.length_b   1.000
_cell.length_c   1.000
_cell.angle_alpha   90.00
_cell.angle_beta   90.00
_cell.angle_gamma   90.00
#
_symmetry.space_group_name_H-M   'P 1'
#
loop_
_entity.id
_entity.type
_entity.pdbx_description
1 polymer ?
#
loop_
_entity_poly.entity_id
_entity_poly.type
_entity_poly.pdbx_seq_one_letter_code
_entity_poly.pdbx_strand_id
1 'polypeptide(L)'
;MIILPDPLYNPNFLDGDNISSRTKLAPGVTIAKYLGAYGDKTPFSHVGTAEERKQIARNLYLHAEMYRTINGNTDLFNNVRLIVSEGIYKGGPLETVGGDNLKKQDGRLVVYQVIDREGKIDHSATFDVAEYWKDYCFFDKLILDYDIYNPDGSLTSQIAIEMPEVSESFDLDFKGSVSTTYNSKLLSSKELIEVKLD
;
A
#
# COMPACT_ATOMS: atom_id res chain seq x y z
N MET A 1 -8.42 18.66 1.00
CA MET A 1 -9.37 17.96 0.11
C MET A 1 -10.15 17.01 0.98
N ILE A 2 -11.47 17.10 0.95
CA ILE A 2 -12.31 16.24 1.79
C ILE A 2 -12.64 14.95 1.02
N ILE A 3 -12.21 13.82 1.55
CA ILE A 3 -12.64 12.49 1.09
C ILE A 3 -13.95 12.14 1.80
N LEU A 4 -14.94 11.67 1.05
CA LEU A 4 -16.20 11.17 1.61
C LEU A 4 -16.10 9.64 1.72
N PRO A 5 -15.76 9.08 2.89
CA PRO A 5 -15.69 7.64 3.05
C PRO A 5 -17.09 7.01 2.95
N ASP A 6 -17.16 5.81 2.38
CA ASP A 6 -18.39 5.01 2.39
C ASP A 6 -18.81 4.76 3.84
N PRO A 7 -20.03 5.15 4.26
CA PRO A 7 -20.50 4.93 5.62
C PRO A 7 -20.40 3.48 6.11
N LEU A 8 -20.49 2.49 5.22
CA LEU A 8 -20.39 1.07 5.59
C LEU A 8 -18.97 0.67 6.01
N TYR A 9 -17.96 1.37 5.50
CA TYR A 9 -16.54 1.05 5.70
C TYR A 9 -15.78 2.14 6.45
N ASN A 10 -16.45 3.23 6.82
CA ASN A 10 -15.86 4.36 7.53
C ASN A 10 -15.41 3.97 8.94
N PRO A 11 -14.09 3.98 9.23
CA PRO A 11 -13.57 3.60 10.55
C PRO A 11 -14.05 4.49 11.69
N ASN A 12 -14.49 5.73 11.42
CA ASN A 12 -15.01 6.64 12.45
C ASN A 12 -16.27 6.10 13.13
N PHE A 13 -17.09 5.35 12.38
CA PHE A 13 -18.34 4.76 12.88
C PHE A 13 -18.12 3.41 13.58
N LEU A 14 -16.88 2.91 13.62
CA LEU A 14 -16.53 1.69 14.32
C LEU A 14 -16.03 2.01 15.73
N ASP A 15 -16.34 1.11 16.65
CA ASP A 15 -15.72 1.07 17.97
C ASP A 15 -14.30 0.48 17.83
N GLY A 16 -13.29 1.21 18.32
CA GLY A 16 -11.87 0.87 18.17
C GLY A 16 -11.50 -0.47 18.82
N ASP A 17 -12.19 -0.85 19.90
CA ASP A 17 -11.99 -2.14 20.57
C ASP A 17 -12.45 -3.32 19.70
N ASN A 18 -13.40 -3.08 18.80
CA ASN A 18 -13.94 -4.07 17.86
C ASN A 18 -13.19 -4.09 16.52
N ILE A 19 -12.26 -3.16 16.28
CA ILE A 19 -11.43 -3.16 15.07
C ILE A 19 -10.43 -4.32 15.15
N SER A 20 -10.46 -5.19 14.15
CA SER A 20 -9.64 -6.40 14.07
C SER A 20 -9.20 -6.68 12.63
N SER A 21 -8.41 -7.73 12.42
CA SER A 21 -8.03 -8.18 11.07
C SER A 21 -9.22 -8.45 10.14
N ARG A 22 -10.40 -8.74 10.70
CA ARG A 22 -11.64 -9.01 9.96
C ARG A 22 -12.41 -7.76 9.57
N THR A 23 -12.05 -6.60 10.11
CA THR A 23 -12.70 -5.32 9.79
C THR A 23 -12.54 -5.04 8.30
N LYS A 24 -13.67 -4.80 7.62
CA LYS A 24 -13.71 -4.44 6.21
C LYS A 24 -13.41 -2.96 6.06
N LEU A 25 -12.51 -2.64 5.15
CA LEU A 25 -12.15 -1.28 4.79
C LEU A 25 -12.72 -0.87 3.42
N ALA A 26 -13.10 -1.85 2.61
CA ALA A 26 -13.81 -1.67 1.36
C ALA A 26 -14.51 -3.00 0.98
N PRO A 27 -15.34 -3.05 -0.08
CA PRO A 27 -15.88 -4.31 -0.58
C PRO A 27 -14.77 -5.32 -0.91
N GLY A 28 -14.77 -6.46 -0.20
CA GLY A 28 -13.77 -7.53 -0.40
C GLY A 28 -12.39 -7.26 0.19
N VAL A 29 -12.15 -6.12 0.83
CA VAL A 29 -10.85 -5.76 1.44
C VAL A 29 -10.99 -5.62 2.95
N THR A 30 -10.21 -6.39 3.69
CA THR A 30 -10.14 -6.33 5.16
C THR A 30 -8.76 -5.91 5.62
N ILE A 31 -8.63 -5.45 6.87
CA ILE A 31 -7.33 -5.12 7.49
C ILE A 31 -6.33 -6.29 7.30
N ALA A 32 -6.77 -7.54 7.40
CA ALA A 32 -5.93 -8.73 7.18
C ALA A 32 -5.10 -8.72 5.89
N LYS A 33 -5.56 -8.03 4.84
CA LYS A 33 -4.83 -7.90 3.58
C LYS A 33 -3.46 -7.22 3.77
N TYR A 34 -3.37 -6.32 4.75
CA TYR A 34 -2.19 -5.53 5.06
C TYR A 34 -1.38 -6.08 6.24
N LEU A 35 -1.77 -7.24 6.81
CA LEU A 35 -1.17 -7.83 8.01
C LEU A 35 -0.20 -8.97 7.72
N GLY A 36 0.27 -9.09 6.49
CA GLY A 36 1.22 -10.14 6.15
C GLY A 36 1.86 -9.86 4.80
N ALA A 37 3.15 -9.55 4.86
CA ALA A 37 4.07 -9.70 3.75
C ALA A 37 4.40 -11.18 3.55
N TYR A 38 4.90 -11.56 2.37
CA TYR A 38 5.53 -12.87 2.21
C TYR A 38 6.80 -12.93 3.08
N GLY A 39 6.73 -13.60 4.23
CA GLY A 39 7.86 -13.76 5.17
C GLY A 39 7.72 -13.01 6.49
N ASP A 40 6.82 -12.03 6.61
CA ASP A 40 6.58 -11.27 7.85
C ASP A 40 5.07 -11.12 8.13
N LYS A 41 4.51 -12.08 8.87
CA LYS A 41 3.10 -12.10 9.25
C LYS A 41 2.91 -11.41 10.59
N THR A 42 2.16 -10.32 10.58
CA THR A 42 1.96 -9.47 11.77
C THR A 42 0.52 -9.57 12.25
N PRO A 43 0.24 -10.18 13.42
CA PRO A 43 -1.12 -10.21 13.94
C PRO A 43 -1.55 -8.80 14.36
N PHE A 44 -2.77 -8.37 14.03
CA PHE A 44 -3.25 -7.03 14.43
C PHE A 44 -3.33 -6.83 15.95
N SER A 45 -3.38 -7.91 16.71
CA SER A 45 -3.50 -7.88 18.17
C SER A 45 -2.32 -7.22 18.89
N HIS A 46 -1.21 -6.95 18.19
CA HIS A 46 -0.10 -6.21 18.77
C HIS A 46 -0.38 -4.70 18.90
N VAL A 47 -1.35 -4.17 18.16
CA VAL A 47 -1.77 -2.77 18.28
C VAL A 47 -2.56 -2.63 19.57
N GLY A 48 -2.01 -1.84 20.50
CA GLY A 48 -2.39 -1.86 21.91
C GLY A 48 -3.71 -1.17 22.20
N THR A 49 -3.93 0.01 21.63
CA THR A 49 -5.08 0.86 21.99
C THR A 49 -6.16 0.89 20.91
N ALA A 50 -7.40 1.12 21.34
CA ALA A 50 -8.56 1.32 20.45
C ALA A 50 -8.33 2.48 19.47
N GLU A 51 -7.73 3.58 19.95
CA GLU A 51 -7.45 4.78 19.15
C GLU A 51 -6.39 4.52 18.07
N GLU A 52 -5.29 3.81 18.39
CA GLU A 52 -4.29 3.43 17.40
C GLU A 52 -4.90 2.52 16.32
N ARG A 53 -5.73 1.55 16.72
CA ARG A 53 -6.42 0.68 15.74
C ARG A 53 -7.32 1.48 14.82
N LYS A 54 -8.02 2.48 15.36
CA LYS A 54 -8.90 3.36 14.60
C LYS A 54 -8.12 4.26 13.65
N GLN A 55 -6.99 4.80 14.09
CA GLN A 55 -6.09 5.60 13.26
C GLN A 55 -5.48 4.77 12.12
N ILE A 56 -5.00 3.55 12.40
CA ILE A 56 -4.48 2.63 11.39
C ILE A 56 -5.59 2.26 10.40
N ALA A 57 -6.82 1.98 10.88
CA ALA A 57 -7.95 1.68 10.00
C ALA A 57 -8.30 2.86 9.08
N ARG A 58 -8.23 4.11 9.58
CA ARG A 58 -8.39 5.32 8.74
C ARG A 58 -7.33 5.41 7.65
N ASN A 59 -6.05 5.18 8.01
CA ASN A 59 -4.95 5.23 7.03
C ASN A 59 -5.09 4.12 5.98
N LEU A 60 -5.40 2.89 6.40
CA LEU A 60 -5.59 1.74 5.51
C LEU A 60 -6.86 1.84 4.66
N TYR A 61 -7.87 2.63 5.05
CA TYR A 61 -9.07 2.84 4.24
C TYR A 61 -8.72 3.40 2.85
N LEU A 62 -7.83 4.39 2.77
CA LEU A 62 -7.40 4.95 1.49
C LEU A 62 -6.64 3.92 0.63
N HIS A 63 -5.81 3.09 1.27
CA HIS A 63 -5.15 1.96 0.61
C HIS A 63 -6.15 0.94 0.08
N ALA A 64 -7.24 0.68 0.82
CA ALA A 64 -8.28 -0.26 0.39
C ALA A 64 -9.03 0.27 -0.84
N GLU A 65 -9.35 1.55 -0.87
CA GLU A 65 -9.98 2.18 -2.04
C GLU A 65 -9.05 2.18 -3.26
N MET A 66 -7.77 2.53 -3.08
CA MET A 66 -6.77 2.46 -4.15
C MET A 66 -6.55 1.03 -4.66
N TYR A 67 -6.54 0.03 -3.77
CA TYR A 67 -6.43 -1.37 -4.15
C TYR A 67 -7.57 -1.84 -5.07
N ARG A 68 -8.80 -1.35 -4.84
CA ARG A 68 -9.98 -1.72 -5.65
C ARG A 68 -9.95 -1.15 -7.06
N THR A 69 -9.21 -0.06 -7.32
CA THR A 69 -9.10 0.51 -8.67
C THR A 69 -8.40 -0.43 -9.64
N ILE A 70 -7.64 -1.40 -9.12
CA ILE A 70 -7.01 -2.49 -9.90
C ILE A 70 -7.75 -3.81 -9.68
N ASN A 71 -7.89 -4.28 -8.43
CA ASN A 71 -8.44 -5.62 -8.12
C ASN A 71 -9.97 -5.76 -8.21
N GLY A 72 -10.65 -4.79 -8.81
CA GLY A 72 -12.04 -4.88 -9.27
C GLY A 72 -12.23 -4.38 -10.70
N ASN A 73 -11.14 -4.05 -11.39
CA ASN A 73 -11.17 -3.46 -12.72
C ASN A 73 -11.08 -4.54 -13.80
N THR A 74 -12.26 -4.91 -14.31
CA THR A 74 -12.42 -5.96 -15.32
C THR A 74 -12.09 -5.50 -16.74
N ASP A 75 -11.79 -4.22 -16.91
CA ASP A 75 -11.61 -3.60 -18.23
C ASP A 75 -10.13 -3.38 -18.53
N LEU A 76 -9.43 -2.62 -17.67
CA LEU A 76 -8.03 -2.23 -17.89
C LEU A 76 -7.02 -3.22 -17.29
N PHE A 77 -7.33 -3.84 -16.16
CA PHE A 77 -6.37 -4.65 -15.39
C PHE A 77 -6.82 -6.09 -15.14
N ASN A 78 -7.65 -6.64 -16.04
CA ASN A 78 -8.28 -7.96 -15.87
C ASN A 78 -7.32 -9.17 -15.99
N ASN A 79 -6.07 -8.93 -16.37
CA ASN A 79 -5.03 -9.94 -16.49
C ASN A 79 -4.04 -9.92 -15.33
N VAL A 80 -4.18 -8.99 -14.40
CA VAL A 80 -3.27 -8.84 -13.26
C VAL A 80 -4.03 -8.74 -11.94
N ARG A 81 -3.30 -8.95 -10.86
CA ARG A 81 -3.77 -8.71 -9.50
C ARG A 81 -2.68 -8.06 -8.68
N LEU A 82 -3.08 -7.16 -7.80
CA LEU A 82 -2.24 -6.64 -6.74
C LEU A 82 -2.14 -7.62 -5.59
N ILE A 83 -0.91 -7.84 -5.14
CA ILE A 83 -0.60 -8.43 -3.85
C ILE A 83 0.09 -7.37 -2.99
N VAL A 84 -0.19 -7.39 -1.69
CA VAL A 84 0.56 -6.58 -0.73
C VAL A 84 1.84 -7.34 -0.44
N SER A 85 2.97 -6.83 -0.92
CA SER A 85 4.29 -7.40 -0.64
C SER A 85 4.77 -6.97 0.73
N GLU A 86 4.49 -5.74 1.14
CA GLU A 86 4.81 -5.22 2.48
C GLU A 86 3.65 -4.36 3.01
N GLY A 87 3.22 -4.62 4.25
CA GLY A 87 2.10 -3.92 4.89
C GLY A 87 2.46 -3.40 6.27
N ILE A 88 1.56 -3.59 7.25
CA ILE A 88 1.77 -3.18 8.64
C ILE A 88 3.00 -3.85 9.22
N TYR A 89 3.92 -3.00 9.67
CA TYR A 89 5.15 -3.41 10.30
C TYR A 89 4.99 -3.47 11.83
N LYS A 90 5.65 -4.46 12.44
CA LYS A 90 5.78 -4.55 13.89
C LYS A 90 7.26 -4.60 14.24
N GLY A 91 7.74 -3.55 14.90
CA GLY A 91 9.11 -3.52 15.39
C GLY A 91 9.42 -4.64 16.38
N GLY A 92 10.69 -5.04 16.40
CA GLY A 92 11.20 -5.95 17.41
C GLY A 92 11.08 -5.37 18.84
N PRO A 93 11.13 -6.18 19.90
CA PRO A 93 10.95 -5.72 21.28
C PRO A 93 11.95 -4.64 21.75
N LEU A 94 13.10 -4.52 21.08
CA LEU A 94 14.18 -3.58 21.39
C LEU A 94 14.42 -2.57 20.25
N GLU A 95 13.57 -2.58 19.23
CA GLU A 95 13.72 -1.72 18.07
C GLU A 95 13.05 -0.36 18.29
N THR A 96 13.78 0.71 18.02
CA THR A 96 13.18 2.03 17.82
C THR A 96 12.78 2.16 16.36
N VAL A 97 11.50 1.96 16.08
CA VAL A 97 10.96 2.03 14.72
C VAL A 97 11.02 3.47 14.20
N GLY A 98 11.55 3.66 13.00
CA GLY A 98 11.68 4.97 12.37
C GLY A 98 11.60 4.91 10.84
N GLY A 99 11.60 6.09 10.21
CA GLY A 99 11.56 6.20 8.76
C GLY A 99 10.34 5.52 8.14
N ASP A 100 10.57 4.75 7.09
CA ASP A 100 9.50 4.06 6.36
C ASP A 100 8.85 2.93 7.17
N ASN A 101 9.57 2.31 8.11
CA ASN A 101 8.99 1.29 8.99
C ASN A 101 7.96 1.89 9.95
N LEU A 102 8.15 3.13 10.41
CA LEU A 102 7.15 3.82 11.23
C LEU A 102 5.89 4.10 10.42
N LYS A 103 6.05 4.58 9.18
CA LYS A 103 4.92 4.79 8.26
C LYS A 103 4.17 3.50 7.95
N LYS A 104 4.87 2.36 7.83
CA LYS A 104 4.26 1.04 7.68
C LYS A 104 3.50 0.64 8.93
N GLN A 105 4.08 0.82 10.12
CA GLN A 105 3.42 0.55 11.40
C GLN A 105 2.11 1.36 11.55
N ASP A 106 2.11 2.61 11.10
CA ASP A 106 0.94 3.49 11.12
C ASP A 106 -0.08 3.19 10.01
N GLY A 107 0.21 2.25 9.09
CA GLY A 107 -0.66 1.94 7.94
C GLY A 107 -0.67 3.01 6.84
N ARG A 108 0.33 3.90 6.83
CA ARG A 108 0.47 4.95 5.83
C ARG A 108 1.26 4.51 4.61
N LEU A 109 2.25 3.65 4.78
CA LEU A 109 3.05 3.10 3.68
C LEU A 109 2.72 1.62 3.44
N VAL A 110 2.40 1.27 2.20
CA VAL A 110 2.16 -0.11 1.76
C VAL A 110 2.89 -0.34 0.43
N VAL A 111 3.50 -1.51 0.27
CA VAL A 111 4.19 -1.91 -0.96
C VAL A 111 3.38 -3.00 -1.66
N TYR A 112 3.23 -2.83 -2.97
CA TYR A 112 2.44 -3.70 -3.83
C TYR A 112 3.31 -4.33 -4.91
N GLN A 113 3.00 -5.58 -5.26
CA GLN A 113 3.48 -6.22 -6.48
C GLN A 113 2.30 -6.50 -7.42
N VAL A 114 2.52 -6.31 -8.71
CA VAL A 114 1.56 -6.63 -9.76
C VAL A 114 1.88 -8.02 -10.30
N ILE A 115 0.94 -8.93 -10.15
CA ILE A 115 1.11 -10.35 -10.47
C ILE A 115 0.20 -10.73 -11.63
N ASP A 116 0.75 -11.38 -12.63
CA ASP A 116 0.01 -11.90 -13.79
C ASP A 116 -0.85 -13.13 -13.44
N ARG A 117 -1.49 -13.70 -14.47
CA ARG A 117 -2.29 -14.93 -14.35
C ARG A 117 -1.47 -16.19 -14.09
N GLU A 118 -0.18 -16.16 -14.38
CA GLU A 118 0.76 -17.26 -14.14
C GLU A 118 1.34 -17.22 -12.72
N GLY A 119 1.08 -16.15 -11.98
CA GLY A 119 1.58 -15.96 -10.61
C GLY A 119 2.97 -15.32 -10.57
N LYS A 120 3.45 -14.73 -11.67
CA LYS A 120 4.74 -14.03 -11.75
C LYS A 120 4.55 -12.52 -11.68
N ILE A 121 5.61 -11.82 -11.31
CA ILE A 121 5.63 -10.35 -11.36
C ILE A 121 5.55 -9.93 -12.83
N ASP A 122 4.59 -9.07 -13.15
CA ASP A 122 4.45 -8.46 -14.46
C ASP A 122 5.05 -7.05 -14.43
N HIS A 123 6.27 -6.91 -14.94
CA HIS A 123 7.01 -5.64 -14.89
C HIS A 123 6.36 -4.55 -15.74
N SER A 124 5.83 -4.90 -16.91
CA SER A 124 5.15 -3.96 -17.80
C SER A 124 3.85 -3.48 -17.15
N ALA A 125 3.04 -4.41 -16.63
CA ALA A 125 1.82 -4.04 -15.94
C ALA A 125 2.09 -3.31 -14.61
N THR A 126 3.25 -3.56 -13.96
CA THR A 126 3.67 -2.77 -12.79
C THR A 126 3.85 -1.30 -13.16
N PHE A 127 4.51 -1.02 -14.29
CA PHE A 127 4.64 0.34 -14.79
C PHE A 127 3.27 0.96 -15.15
N ASP A 128 2.42 0.21 -15.87
CA ASP A 128 1.09 0.70 -16.28
C ASP A 128 0.19 1.01 -15.08
N VAL A 129 0.21 0.18 -14.03
CA VAL A 129 -0.51 0.43 -12.77
C VAL A 129 0.02 1.69 -12.08
N ALA A 130 1.34 1.87 -12.05
CA ALA A 130 1.95 3.04 -11.43
C ALA A 130 1.59 4.34 -12.16
N GLU A 131 1.61 4.34 -13.50
CA GLU A 131 1.15 5.46 -14.32
C GLU A 131 -0.34 5.74 -14.12
N TYR A 132 -1.18 4.70 -14.12
CA TYR A 132 -2.61 4.85 -13.84
C TYR A 132 -2.85 5.46 -12.46
N TRP A 133 -2.18 4.98 -11.43
CA TRP A 133 -2.31 5.53 -10.08
C TRP A 133 -1.82 6.96 -9.99
N LYS A 134 -0.70 7.31 -10.64
CA LYS A 134 -0.20 8.69 -10.72
C LYS A 134 -1.26 9.66 -11.25
N ASP A 135 -2.02 9.25 -12.26
CA ASP A 135 -2.95 10.14 -12.95
C ASP A 135 -4.36 10.15 -12.32
N TYR A 136 -4.78 9.04 -11.68
CA TYR A 136 -6.18 8.84 -11.26
C TYR A 136 -6.38 8.62 -9.76
N CYS A 137 -5.32 8.51 -8.95
CA CYS A 137 -5.43 8.27 -7.52
C CYS A 137 -4.76 9.38 -6.70
N PHE A 138 -5.21 9.53 -5.45
CA PHE A 138 -4.62 10.46 -4.49
C PHE A 138 -3.65 9.74 -3.56
N PHE A 139 -2.47 10.31 -3.36
CA PHE A 139 -1.41 9.78 -2.49
C PHE A 139 -0.43 10.90 -2.12
N ASP A 140 0.41 10.67 -1.11
CA ASP A 140 1.52 11.57 -0.75
C ASP A 140 2.76 11.27 -1.60
N LYS A 141 3.10 9.98 -1.71
CA LYS A 141 4.25 9.53 -2.48
C LYS A 141 3.96 8.19 -3.17
N LEU A 142 4.36 8.09 -4.43
CA LEU A 142 4.43 6.84 -5.19
C LEU A 142 5.89 6.59 -5.58
N ILE A 143 6.41 5.42 -5.23
CA ILE A 143 7.74 4.98 -5.61
C ILE A 143 7.58 3.73 -6.47
N LEU A 144 8.00 3.83 -7.73
CA LEU A 144 8.17 2.67 -8.60
C LEU A 144 9.58 2.11 -8.37
N ASP A 145 9.66 0.96 -7.73
CA ASP A 145 10.93 0.38 -7.29
C ASP A 145 11.26 -0.87 -8.10
N TYR A 146 12.51 -0.93 -8.56
CA TYR A 146 13.08 -2.05 -9.27
C TYR A 146 14.37 -2.51 -8.58
N ASP A 147 14.63 -3.81 -8.56
CA ASP A 147 15.89 -4.35 -8.05
C ASP A 147 16.25 -5.68 -8.70
N ILE A 148 17.49 -6.10 -8.54
CA ILE A 148 18.00 -7.43 -8.93
C ILE A 148 18.60 -8.15 -7.72
N TYR A 149 18.01 -7.96 -6.54
CA TYR A 149 18.48 -8.57 -5.30
C TYR A 149 18.09 -10.03 -5.15
N ASN A 150 17.21 -10.54 -6.02
CA ASN A 150 16.92 -11.96 -6.07
C ASN A 150 18.24 -12.74 -6.27
N PRO A 151 18.43 -13.88 -5.58
CA PRO A 151 19.68 -14.65 -5.68
C PRO A 151 20.02 -15.13 -7.11
N ASP A 152 19.02 -15.25 -7.98
CA ASP A 152 19.16 -15.61 -9.40
C ASP A 152 19.42 -14.40 -10.32
N GLY A 153 19.44 -13.18 -9.76
CA GLY A 153 19.61 -11.92 -10.49
C GLY A 153 18.38 -11.49 -11.29
N SER A 154 17.23 -12.14 -11.11
CA SER A 154 15.99 -11.74 -11.77
C SER A 154 15.53 -10.36 -11.30
N LEU A 155 14.92 -9.60 -12.22
CA LEU A 155 14.31 -8.31 -11.92
C LEU A 155 13.11 -8.50 -10.99
N THR A 156 13.02 -7.67 -9.97
CA THR A 156 11.81 -7.44 -9.17
C THR A 156 11.29 -6.05 -9.50
N SER A 157 9.96 -5.90 -9.56
CA SER A 157 9.30 -4.60 -9.65
C SER A 157 8.17 -4.52 -8.63
N GLN A 158 8.06 -3.37 -7.96
CA GLN A 158 7.05 -3.11 -6.96
C GLN A 158 6.69 -1.62 -6.89
N ILE A 159 5.55 -1.33 -6.26
CA ILE A 159 5.04 0.04 -6.10
C ILE A 159 4.83 0.32 -4.62
N ALA A 160 5.61 1.24 -4.06
CA ALA A 160 5.40 1.72 -2.70
C ALA A 160 4.50 2.96 -2.71
N ILE A 161 3.40 2.91 -1.97
CA ILE A 161 2.45 4.02 -1.84
C ILE A 161 2.46 4.54 -0.40
N GLU A 162 2.74 5.82 -0.23
CA GLU A 162 2.55 6.56 1.00
C GLU A 162 1.26 7.37 0.92
N MET A 163 0.37 7.17 1.89
CA MET A 163 -0.80 8.01 2.12
C MET A 163 -0.49 9.07 3.20
N PRO A 164 -1.17 10.23 3.16
CA PRO A 164 -1.13 11.17 4.27
C PRO A 164 -1.69 10.50 5.53
N GLU A 165 -1.39 11.08 6.68
CA GLU A 165 -2.09 10.71 7.90
C GLU A 165 -3.55 11.13 7.80
N VAL A 166 -4.47 10.17 7.92
CA VAL A 166 -5.89 10.40 7.68
C VAL A 166 -6.53 10.91 8.96
N SER A 167 -6.94 12.18 8.98
CA SER A 167 -7.67 12.78 10.11
C SER A 167 -9.11 12.26 10.21
N GLU A 168 -9.76 12.46 11.36
CA GLU A 168 -11.18 12.07 11.52
C GLU A 168 -12.12 12.80 10.57
N SER A 169 -11.78 14.03 10.15
CA SER A 169 -12.59 14.78 9.19
C SER A 169 -12.42 14.30 7.75
N PHE A 170 -11.42 13.45 7.46
CA PHE A 170 -11.00 13.09 6.11
C PHE A 170 -10.69 14.32 5.23
N ASP A 171 -10.37 15.47 5.84
CA ASP A 171 -9.81 16.62 5.13
C ASP A 171 -8.28 16.49 5.08
N LEU A 172 -7.78 16.17 3.90
CA LEU A 172 -6.42 15.72 3.67
C LEU A 172 -5.72 16.59 2.63
N ASP A 173 -4.42 16.76 2.81
CA ASP A 173 -3.55 17.36 1.80
C ASP A 173 -2.67 16.26 1.20
N PHE A 174 -2.72 16.11 -0.13
CA PHE A 174 -2.00 15.06 -0.86
C PHE A 174 -0.86 15.70 -1.64
N LYS A 175 0.36 15.22 -1.42
CA LYS A 175 1.55 15.78 -2.10
C LYS A 175 1.72 15.31 -3.54
N GLY A 176 1.25 14.12 -3.89
CA GLY A 176 1.31 13.57 -5.24
C GLY A 176 2.73 13.40 -5.81
N SER A 177 3.74 13.18 -4.96
CA SER A 177 5.12 13.07 -5.42
C SER A 177 5.41 11.69 -6.02
N VAL A 178 6.13 11.63 -7.14
CA VAL A 178 6.51 10.37 -7.80
C VAL A 178 8.03 10.23 -7.95
N SER A 179 8.53 9.01 -7.90
CA SER A 179 9.94 8.69 -8.15
C SER A 179 10.11 7.25 -8.62
N THR A 180 11.19 6.99 -9.34
CA THR A 180 11.64 5.62 -9.68
C THR A 180 12.96 5.33 -8.98
N THR A 181 13.09 4.14 -8.40
CA THR A 181 14.33 3.63 -7.80
C THR A 181 14.79 2.36 -8.51
N TYR A 182 16.11 2.17 -8.59
CA TYR A 182 16.74 0.94 -9.04
C TYR A 182 17.84 0.53 -8.08
N ASN A 183 17.76 -0.69 -7.53
CA ASN A 183 18.69 -1.19 -6.51
C ASN A 183 18.88 -0.18 -5.35
N SER A 184 17.76 0.27 -4.76
CA SER A 184 17.72 1.26 -3.67
C SER A 184 18.31 2.63 -3.99
N LYS A 185 18.64 2.93 -5.25
CA LYS A 185 19.15 4.24 -5.69
C LYS A 185 18.09 4.97 -6.49
N LEU A 186 17.98 6.28 -6.26
CA LEU A 186 17.10 7.14 -7.06
C LEU A 186 17.54 7.10 -8.52
N LEU A 187 16.65 6.65 -9.39
CA LEU A 187 16.83 6.66 -10.83
C LEU A 187 16.21 7.92 -11.44
N SER A 188 14.97 8.24 -11.06
CA SER A 188 14.32 9.48 -11.45
C SER A 188 13.39 10.02 -10.37
N SER A 189 13.16 11.33 -10.40
CA SER A 189 12.25 12.06 -9.53
C SER A 189 11.28 12.88 -10.37
N LYS A 190 10.01 12.96 -9.95
CA LYS A 190 8.92 13.68 -10.63
C LYS A 190 8.43 13.06 -11.94
N GLU A 191 8.98 11.92 -12.33
CA GLU A 191 8.51 11.09 -13.44
C GLU A 191 8.75 9.61 -13.10
N LEU A 192 8.06 8.72 -13.81
CA LEU A 192 8.25 7.29 -13.73
C LEU A 192 9.06 6.81 -14.93
N ILE A 193 10.02 5.91 -14.69
CA ILE A 193 10.83 5.28 -15.73
C ILE A 193 10.64 3.77 -15.63
N GLU A 194 10.32 3.13 -16.74
CA GLU A 194 10.28 1.67 -16.83
C GLU A 194 11.71 1.11 -16.95
N VAL A 195 12.04 0.11 -16.14
CA VAL A 195 13.33 -0.60 -16.21
C VAL A 195 13.08 -1.99 -16.80
N LYS A 196 13.87 -2.37 -17.80
CA LYS A 196 13.87 -3.70 -18.43
C LYS A 196 15.27 -4.29 -18.37
N LEU A 197 15.35 -5.60 -18.16
CA LEU A 197 16.58 -6.35 -18.41
C LEU A 197 16.55 -6.82 -19.86
N ASP A 198 17.67 -6.64 -20.55
CA ASP A 198 17.91 -7.16 -21.91
C ASP A 198 18.19 -8.67 -21.92
#